data_AF-A0A0D0DK46-F1
#
_entry.id   AF-A0A0D0DK46-F1
#
_cell.length_a   1.000
_cell.length_b   1.000
_cell.length_c   1.000
_cell.angle_alpha   90.00
_cell.angle_beta   90.00
_cell.angle_gamma   90.00
#
_symmetry.space_group_name_H-M   'P 1'
#
loop_
_entity.id
_entity.type
_entity.pdbx_description
1 polymer ?
#
loop_
_entity_poly.entity_id
_entity_poly.type
_entity_poly.pdbx_seq_one_letter_code
_entity_poly.pdbx_strand_id
1 'polypeptide(L)'
;MFHTHNLTPSLYKGTNHGSQESYFSSWILIMTTASDPKQAQIDALLLKSLLGEELIHTQFHLFSSRSHKNATVGNPRVLCVNNVIAAESSSYFANLLNREEGFSDAAIFDFDESQDLLDTTSFGDYGYENDSDLDDEDGDEAENLKITLDINNSACGNNPSVNQELNIALGHDGNKFTPVKSSSTLDDLASNVLISGPLRPMQSRHIFVKDTAFRTWKALCFYLYTGRVTFSDIKSQGKAPTGALNCTDNPPRCSPKSMYRLAYKVGLESLASKALKAISKRLTQTNIIHELSLVLPSRYPLILQTELDALFSNIDSVVVKSTLPSLFARIAKGEIPHGAGIMIGFYERVLKAHYTVTTAGKGNVFKSSSK
;
A
#
# COMPACT_ATOMS: atom_id res chain seq x y z
N MET A 1 6.17 75.25 49.35
CA MET A 1 7.29 74.68 50.11
C MET A 1 8.23 74.01 49.11
N PHE A 2 9.44 74.57 48.97
CA PHE A 2 10.74 74.05 48.51
C PHE A 2 10.81 72.62 47.93
N HIS A 3 11.64 72.23 46.95
CA HIS A 3 12.67 72.85 46.11
C HIS A 3 13.02 71.81 45.02
N THR A 4 13.48 72.29 43.87
CA THR A 4 14.13 71.51 42.80
C THR A 4 15.50 70.97 43.22
N HIS A 5 15.92 69.80 42.74
CA HIS A 5 17.33 69.55 42.38
C HIS A 5 17.47 68.46 41.31
N ASN A 6 17.99 68.90 40.15
CA ASN A 6 18.71 68.06 39.18
C ASN A 6 20.09 67.70 39.75
N LEU A 7 20.57 66.47 39.55
CA LEU A 7 22.00 66.13 39.50
C LEU A 7 22.25 64.97 38.51
N THR A 8 23.38 65.09 37.84
CA THR A 8 23.93 64.45 36.64
C THR A 8 24.36 62.97 36.76
N PRO A 9 24.65 62.28 35.62
CA PRO A 9 25.00 60.85 35.58
C PRO A 9 26.47 60.60 35.94
N SER A 10 26.74 59.52 36.69
CA SER A 10 28.08 59.02 36.97
C SER A 10 28.25 57.62 36.38
N LEU A 11 29.21 57.49 35.46
CA LEU A 11 29.77 56.22 35.01
C LEU A 11 30.17 55.36 36.21
N TYR A 12 29.71 54.11 36.23
CA TYR A 12 30.54 53.00 36.69
C TYR A 12 30.39 51.83 35.72
N LYS A 13 31.55 51.38 35.23
CA LYS A 13 31.76 50.27 34.32
C LYS A 13 31.41 48.94 35.00
N GLY A 14 30.76 48.08 34.22
CA GLY A 14 31.08 46.66 34.12
C GLY A 14 30.37 45.74 35.11
N THR A 15 29.47 44.90 34.61
CA THR A 15 29.74 43.46 34.44
C THR A 15 28.56 42.76 33.77
N ASN A 16 28.88 41.72 33.00
CA ASN A 16 28.02 40.95 32.10
C ASN A 16 26.70 40.47 32.72
N HIS A 17 25.57 40.90 32.16
CA HIS A 17 24.31 40.15 32.20
C HIS A 17 23.75 40.05 30.77
N GLY A 18 24.41 39.23 29.95
CA GLY A 18 23.97 38.89 28.61
C GLY A 18 24.06 37.39 28.41
N SER A 19 23.42 36.57 29.27
CA SER A 19 23.49 35.10 29.13
C SER A 19 22.38 34.34 29.88
N GLN A 20 21.17 34.87 30.05
CA GLN A 20 20.03 34.04 30.48
C GLN A 20 18.77 34.22 29.64
N GLU A 21 18.40 35.44 29.23
CA GLU A 21 17.24 35.63 28.33
C GLU A 21 17.49 35.11 26.91
N SER A 22 18.73 35.17 26.42
CA SER A 22 19.10 34.61 25.12
C SER A 22 19.07 33.07 25.12
N TYR A 23 19.37 32.44 26.26
CA TYR A 23 19.27 30.98 26.36
C TYR A 23 17.81 30.56 26.49
N PHE A 24 16.99 31.21 27.32
CA PHE A 24 15.56 30.90 27.40
C PHE A 24 14.82 31.10 26.08
N SER A 25 15.13 32.18 25.36
CA SER A 25 14.56 32.41 24.02
C SER A 25 15.08 31.39 22.99
N SER A 26 16.35 30.98 23.09
CA SER A 26 16.92 29.93 22.26
C SER A 26 16.34 28.54 22.59
N TRP A 27 16.07 28.22 23.87
CA TRP A 27 15.43 26.97 24.29
C TRP A 27 13.95 26.92 23.88
N ILE A 28 13.21 28.03 23.96
CA ILE A 28 11.84 28.13 23.43
C ILE A 28 11.82 28.04 21.91
N LEU A 29 12.82 28.62 21.23
CA LEU A 29 12.98 28.52 19.77
C LEU A 29 13.43 27.12 19.32
N ILE A 30 14.23 26.41 20.13
CA ILE A 30 14.70 25.03 19.89
C ILE A 30 13.60 24.00 20.21
N MET A 31 12.69 24.29 21.14
CA MET A 31 11.49 23.48 21.41
C MET A 31 10.36 23.71 20.40
N THR A 32 10.48 24.73 19.55
CA THR A 32 9.60 24.92 18.38
C THR A 32 10.32 24.49 17.11
N THR A 33 10.94 23.30 17.13
CA THR A 33 10.97 22.51 15.90
C THR A 33 9.50 22.28 15.55
N ALA A 34 9.08 22.63 14.34
CA ALA A 34 7.73 22.35 13.89
C ALA A 34 7.52 20.83 14.02
N SER A 35 6.91 20.39 15.12
CA SER A 35 6.53 19.00 15.31
C SER A 35 5.72 18.63 14.08
N ASP A 36 6.06 17.51 13.45
CA ASP A 36 5.30 17.00 12.30
C ASP A 36 3.82 17.05 12.68
N PRO A 37 2.95 17.75 11.92
CA PRO A 37 1.55 17.90 12.28
C PRO A 37 0.87 16.54 12.54
N LYS A 38 1.33 15.47 11.89
CA LYS A 38 0.87 14.10 12.14
C LYS A 38 1.37 13.56 13.47
N GLN A 39 2.60 13.86 13.89
CA GLN A 39 3.12 13.48 15.20
C GLN A 39 2.36 14.19 16.32
N ALA A 40 2.12 15.50 16.20
CA ALA A 40 1.31 16.23 17.17
C ALA A 40 -0.13 15.68 17.28
N GLN A 41 -0.73 15.26 16.15
CA GLN A 41 -2.05 14.62 16.13
C GLN A 41 -2.05 13.26 16.84
N ILE A 42 -1.01 12.45 16.65
CA ILE A 42 -0.83 11.18 17.38
C ILE A 42 -0.67 11.42 18.88
N ASP A 43 0.16 12.39 19.26
CA ASP A 43 0.40 12.73 20.67
C ASP A 43 -0.90 13.19 21.34
N ALA A 44 -1.71 14.00 20.65
CA ALA A 44 -3.02 14.42 21.13
C ALA A 44 -3.98 13.23 21.34
N LEU A 45 -4.01 12.27 20.42
CA LEU A 45 -4.84 11.06 20.57
C LEU A 45 -4.36 10.15 21.68
N LEU A 46 -3.05 10.06 21.89
CA LEU A 46 -2.48 9.32 23.01
C LEU A 46 -2.89 9.97 24.33
N LEU A 47 -2.83 11.30 24.45
CA LEU A 47 -3.28 12.02 25.64
C LEU A 47 -4.77 11.77 25.92
N LYS A 48 -5.63 11.84 24.89
CA LYS A 48 -7.05 11.48 25.02
C LYS A 48 -7.25 10.03 25.49
N SER A 49 -6.45 9.10 24.96
CA SER A 49 -6.45 7.70 25.40
C SER A 49 -6.12 7.57 26.88
N LEU A 50 -5.11 8.30 27.37
CA LEU A 50 -4.68 8.26 28.76
C LEU A 50 -5.74 8.82 29.72
N LEU A 51 -6.59 9.72 29.21
CA LEU A 51 -7.73 10.27 29.94
C LEU A 51 -9.00 9.39 29.86
N GLY A 52 -8.93 8.25 29.16
CA GLY A 52 -10.06 7.35 28.97
C GLY A 52 -11.14 7.90 28.03
N GLU A 53 -10.78 8.86 27.16
CA GLU A 53 -11.70 9.37 26.15
C GLU A 53 -11.90 8.37 25.00
N GLU A 54 -13.05 8.48 24.33
CA GLU A 54 -13.41 7.65 23.20
C GLU A 54 -12.58 8.01 21.95
N LEU A 55 -11.79 7.05 21.46
CA LEU A 55 -10.90 7.23 20.31
C LEU A 55 -11.42 6.59 19.03
N ILE A 56 -12.19 5.52 19.18
CA ILE A 56 -12.70 4.69 18.09
C ILE A 56 -14.15 5.10 17.84
N HIS A 57 -14.44 5.45 16.60
CA HIS A 57 -15.76 5.96 16.22
C HIS A 57 -16.37 5.12 15.09
N THR A 58 -15.53 4.52 14.25
CA THR A 58 -15.95 3.70 13.11
C THR A 58 -15.11 2.43 13.02
N GLN A 59 -15.78 1.33 12.71
CA GLN A 59 -15.21 0.02 12.46
C GLN A 59 -15.41 -0.33 10.99
N PHE A 60 -14.32 -0.53 10.25
CA PHE A 60 -14.33 -1.01 8.89
C PHE A 60 -14.15 -2.52 8.85
N HIS A 61 -15.04 -3.22 8.17
CA HIS A 61 -15.03 -4.65 7.96
C HIS A 61 -14.58 -4.94 6.53
N LEU A 62 -13.47 -5.66 6.38
CA LEU A 62 -12.87 -5.96 5.08
C LEU A 62 -12.40 -7.41 5.03
N PHE A 63 -12.50 -8.03 3.85
CA PHE A 63 -11.94 -9.36 3.65
C PHE A 63 -10.41 -9.36 3.63
N SER A 64 -9.83 -10.43 4.17
CA SER A 64 -8.37 -10.58 4.33
C SER A 64 -7.77 -11.74 3.54
N SER A 65 -8.58 -12.71 3.11
CA SER A 65 -8.11 -13.90 2.41
C SER A 65 -8.91 -14.22 1.16
N ARG A 66 -8.36 -15.09 0.31
CA ARG A 66 -9.04 -15.69 -0.85
C ARG A 66 -8.73 -17.17 -0.99
N SER A 67 -9.72 -17.92 -1.47
CA SER A 67 -9.58 -19.29 -1.95
C SER A 67 -9.71 -19.32 -3.46
N HIS A 68 -8.65 -19.78 -4.13
CA HIS A 68 -8.64 -20.01 -5.57
C HIS A 68 -9.43 -21.25 -5.96
N LYS A 69 -9.43 -22.29 -5.12
CA LYS A 69 -10.21 -23.52 -5.37
C LYS A 69 -11.71 -23.25 -5.36
N ASN A 70 -12.17 -22.42 -4.43
CA ASN A 70 -13.58 -22.10 -4.27
C ASN A 70 -14.00 -20.84 -5.03
N ALA A 71 -13.06 -20.10 -5.62
CA ALA A 71 -13.28 -18.80 -6.23
C ALA A 71 -13.99 -17.79 -5.30
N THR A 72 -13.63 -17.82 -4.02
CA THR A 72 -14.24 -16.99 -2.96
C THR A 72 -13.20 -16.12 -2.25
N VAL A 73 -13.64 -14.97 -1.76
CA VAL A 73 -12.92 -14.09 -0.84
C VAL A 73 -13.61 -14.17 0.52
N GLY A 74 -12.84 -14.17 1.61
CA GLY A 74 -13.39 -14.37 2.94
C GLY A 74 -12.52 -13.83 4.07
N ASN A 75 -12.78 -14.34 5.27
CA ASN A 75 -12.12 -13.94 6.51
C ASN A 75 -12.24 -12.43 6.76
N PRO A 76 -13.46 -11.92 7.01
CA PRO A 76 -13.67 -10.52 7.32
C PRO A 76 -12.93 -10.14 8.61
N ARG A 77 -12.22 -9.02 8.57
CA ARG A 77 -11.48 -8.47 9.70
C ARG A 77 -11.83 -7.02 9.93
N VAL A 78 -11.75 -6.62 11.18
CA VAL A 78 -12.14 -5.28 11.63
C VAL A 78 -10.94 -4.35 11.75
N LEU A 79 -11.09 -3.12 11.27
CA LEU A 79 -10.17 -2.01 11.48
C LEU A 79 -10.89 -0.84 12.12
N CYS A 80 -10.42 -0.45 13.30
CA CYS A 80 -10.95 0.70 14.02
C CYS A 80 -10.24 1.98 13.58
N VAL A 81 -11.01 3.05 13.36
CA VAL A 81 -10.49 4.34 12.91
C VAL A 81 -11.11 5.48 13.72
N ASN A 82 -10.30 6.50 13.96
CA ASN A 82 -10.74 7.77 14.52
C ASN A 82 -11.34 8.66 13.42
N ASN A 83 -12.60 9.08 13.60
CA ASN A 83 -13.33 9.82 12.58
C ASN A 83 -12.71 11.19 12.27
N VAL A 84 -12.11 11.84 13.27
CA VAL A 84 -11.49 13.16 13.09
C VAL A 84 -10.32 13.06 12.12
N ILE A 85 -9.40 12.10 12.35
CA ILE A 85 -8.27 11.90 11.42
C ILE A 85 -8.76 11.58 10.01
N ALA A 86 -9.70 10.64 9.89
CA ALA A 86 -10.17 10.21 8.59
C ALA A 86 -10.84 11.37 7.82
N ALA A 87 -11.77 12.08 8.46
CA ALA A 87 -12.48 13.21 7.87
C ALA A 87 -11.56 14.37 7.48
N GLU A 88 -10.57 14.72 8.32
CA GLU A 88 -9.59 15.76 8.00
C GLU A 88 -8.65 15.38 6.84
N SER A 89 -8.49 14.09 6.58
CA SER A 89 -7.54 13.62 5.56
C SER A 89 -8.07 13.73 4.13
N SER A 90 -9.39 13.64 3.92
CA SER A 90 -10.01 13.77 2.60
C SER A 90 -11.50 14.09 2.69
N SER A 91 -12.02 14.82 1.69
CA SER A 91 -13.47 15.05 1.54
C SER A 91 -14.27 13.76 1.40
N TYR A 92 -13.68 12.73 0.79
CA TYR A 92 -14.27 11.40 0.69
C TYR A 92 -14.65 10.86 2.08
N PHE A 93 -13.69 10.85 3.01
CA PHE A 93 -13.95 10.36 4.37
C PHE A 93 -14.83 11.32 5.17
N ALA A 94 -14.72 12.63 4.97
CA ALA A 94 -15.62 13.59 5.61
C ALA A 94 -17.09 13.30 5.26
N ASN A 95 -17.38 13.09 3.97
CA ASN A 95 -18.72 12.79 3.49
C ASN A 95 -19.16 11.38 3.89
N LEU A 96 -18.27 10.36 3.79
CA LEU A 96 -18.58 8.99 4.20
C LEU A 96 -18.98 8.93 5.67
N LEU A 97 -18.28 9.66 6.55
CA LEU A 97 -18.48 9.63 7.99
C LEU A 97 -19.62 10.55 8.46
N ASN A 98 -20.04 11.51 7.64
CA ASN A 98 -21.21 12.35 7.90
C ASN A 98 -22.50 11.55 7.67
N ARG A 99 -23.27 11.28 8.75
CA ARG A 99 -24.53 10.52 8.67
C ARG A 99 -25.68 11.29 8.00
N GLU A 100 -25.58 12.62 7.92
CA GLU A 100 -26.66 13.46 7.41
C GLU A 100 -26.62 13.64 5.89
N GLU A 101 -25.44 13.44 5.29
CA GLU A 101 -25.29 13.48 3.83
C GLU A 101 -25.52 12.10 3.23
N GLY A 102 -26.37 12.02 2.21
CA GLY A 102 -26.65 10.79 1.45
C GLY A 102 -25.47 10.35 0.59
N PHE A 103 -24.32 10.08 1.21
CA PHE A 103 -23.13 9.57 0.56
C PHE A 103 -23.42 8.16 0.03
N SER A 104 -23.33 7.99 -1.28
CA SER A 104 -23.58 6.71 -1.95
C SER A 104 -22.30 6.24 -2.64
N ASP A 105 -21.62 5.28 -2.04
CA ASP A 105 -20.61 4.45 -2.70
C ASP A 105 -21.11 3.02 -2.75
N ALA A 106 -21.33 2.48 -3.96
CA ALA A 106 -21.86 1.14 -4.15
C ALA A 106 -20.96 0.03 -3.58
N ALA A 107 -19.69 0.33 -3.28
CA ALA A 107 -18.76 -0.59 -2.65
C ALA A 107 -18.80 -0.58 -1.12
N ILE A 108 -19.53 0.34 -0.52
CA ILE A 108 -19.57 0.56 0.92
C ILE A 108 -21.02 0.50 1.42
N PHE A 109 -21.24 -0.19 2.52
CA PHE A 109 -22.55 -0.21 3.16
C PHE A 109 -22.43 -0.26 4.69
N ASP A 110 -23.34 0.46 5.33
CA ASP A 110 -23.55 0.39 6.78
C ASP A 110 -24.33 -0.89 7.10
N PHE A 111 -23.98 -1.52 8.22
CA PHE A 111 -24.76 -2.63 8.76
C PHE A 111 -24.83 -2.52 10.28
N ASP A 112 -25.81 -3.19 10.88
CA ASP A 112 -25.93 -3.33 12.33
C ASP A 112 -25.25 -4.62 12.76
N GLU A 113 -24.55 -4.66 13.90
CA GLU A 113 -23.83 -5.86 14.39
C GLU A 113 -24.78 -7.06 14.57
N SER A 114 -26.08 -6.81 14.69
CA SER A 114 -27.13 -7.84 14.74
C SER A 114 -27.37 -8.57 13.42
N GLN A 115 -26.79 -8.09 12.31
CA GLN A 115 -26.87 -8.72 11.00
C GLN A 115 -25.66 -9.63 10.78
N ASP A 116 -25.92 -10.89 10.42
CA ASP A 116 -24.86 -11.83 10.03
C ASP A 116 -24.13 -11.29 8.80
N LEU A 117 -22.88 -10.88 9.00
CA LEU A 117 -21.97 -10.55 7.91
C LEU A 117 -21.73 -11.80 7.05
N LEU A 118 -21.71 -11.62 5.73
CA LEU A 118 -21.28 -12.68 4.82
C LEU A 118 -19.81 -13.03 5.10
N ASP A 119 -19.56 -14.20 5.67
CA ASP A 119 -18.21 -14.72 5.92
C ASP A 119 -17.37 -14.87 4.65
N THR A 120 -18.05 -15.06 3.51
CA THR A 120 -17.42 -15.24 2.20
C THR A 120 -18.23 -14.59 1.08
N THR A 121 -17.59 -14.27 -0.03
CA THR A 121 -18.20 -13.69 -1.24
C THR A 121 -17.47 -14.20 -2.49
N SER A 122 -18.15 -14.30 -3.63
CA SER A 122 -17.53 -14.75 -4.89
C SER A 122 -16.53 -13.71 -5.44
N PHE A 123 -15.55 -14.15 -6.25
CA PHE A 123 -14.65 -13.23 -6.96
C PHE A 123 -15.38 -12.25 -7.88
N GLY A 124 -16.52 -12.66 -8.47
CA GLY A 124 -17.29 -11.82 -9.39
C GLY A 124 -17.99 -10.66 -8.68
N ASP A 125 -18.42 -10.89 -7.44
CA ASP A 125 -19.12 -9.88 -6.63
C ASP A 125 -18.16 -9.01 -5.81
N TYR A 126 -16.94 -9.51 -5.57
CA TYR A 126 -15.88 -8.78 -4.88
C TYR A 126 -15.19 -7.80 -5.85
N GLY A 127 -15.48 -6.51 -5.72
CA GLY A 127 -15.06 -5.44 -6.63
C GLY A 127 -13.56 -5.11 -6.62
N TYR A 128 -12.73 -6.00 -6.08
CA TYR A 128 -11.29 -5.81 -5.93
C TYR A 128 -10.50 -6.68 -6.90
N GLU A 129 -9.69 -6.03 -7.75
CA GLU A 129 -8.81 -6.71 -8.70
C GLU A 129 -7.77 -7.60 -7.98
N ASN A 130 -7.36 -8.69 -8.62
CA ASN A 130 -6.53 -9.76 -8.03
C ASN A 130 -5.08 -9.32 -7.72
N ASP A 131 -4.91 -8.51 -6.67
CA ASP A 131 -3.64 -7.98 -6.17
C ASP A 131 -3.04 -8.82 -5.02
N SER A 132 -1.84 -8.48 -4.54
CA SER A 132 -1.05 -9.27 -3.56
C SER A 132 -1.48 -9.10 -2.10
N ASP A 133 -2.63 -8.48 -1.87
CA ASP A 133 -3.04 -8.00 -0.55
C ASP A 133 -4.09 -8.88 0.13
N LEU A 134 -4.47 -9.99 -0.52
CA LEU A 134 -5.26 -11.07 0.08
C LEU A 134 -4.36 -12.28 0.32
N ASP A 135 -4.56 -12.93 1.46
CA ASP A 135 -3.86 -14.14 1.84
C ASP A 135 -4.48 -15.35 1.13
N ASP A 136 -3.65 -16.19 0.50
CA ASP A 136 -4.12 -17.35 -0.27
C ASP A 136 -4.34 -18.55 0.69
N GLU A 137 -5.60 -18.99 0.84
CA GLU A 137 -5.97 -20.09 1.75
C GLU A 137 -5.57 -21.47 1.23
N ASP A 138 -5.44 -21.59 -0.09
CA ASP A 138 -5.14 -22.86 -0.77
C ASP A 138 -3.63 -23.15 -0.91
N GLY A 139 -2.77 -22.33 -0.30
CA GLY A 139 -1.33 -22.42 -0.46
C GLY A 139 -0.67 -23.39 0.49
N ASP A 140 -0.45 -24.65 0.04
CA ASP A 140 0.73 -25.51 0.30
C ASP A 140 0.60 -26.90 -0.39
N GLU A 141 0.36 -26.92 -1.71
CA GLU A 141 0.61 -28.10 -2.55
C GLU A 141 1.37 -27.62 -3.80
N ALA A 142 2.46 -28.31 -4.14
CA ALA A 142 3.48 -27.86 -5.07
C ALA A 142 2.97 -27.48 -6.48
N GLU A 143 2.73 -26.19 -6.74
CA GLU A 143 2.66 -25.66 -8.11
C GLU A 143 4.07 -25.39 -8.64
N ASN A 144 4.67 -26.46 -9.17
CA ASN A 144 5.59 -26.32 -10.29
C ASN A 144 4.79 -25.64 -11.41
N LEU A 145 5.09 -24.37 -11.70
CA LEU A 145 4.55 -23.64 -12.84
C LEU A 145 4.78 -24.45 -14.12
N LYS A 146 3.77 -25.23 -14.51
CA LYS A 146 3.67 -25.81 -15.85
C LYS A 146 3.31 -24.65 -16.78
N ILE A 147 4.34 -23.92 -17.18
CA ILE A 147 4.29 -23.01 -18.32
C ILE A 147 3.79 -23.86 -19.49
N THR A 148 2.52 -23.70 -19.84
CA THR A 148 1.93 -24.38 -20.99
C THR A 148 2.36 -23.59 -22.23
N LEU A 149 3.60 -23.83 -22.66
CA LEU A 149 4.06 -23.49 -24.00
C LEU A 149 3.60 -24.62 -24.92
N ASP A 150 2.46 -24.41 -25.57
CA ASP A 150 2.03 -25.24 -26.70
C ASP A 150 3.00 -25.01 -27.87
N ILE A 151 3.99 -25.92 -28.00
CA ILE A 151 4.78 -26.07 -29.23
C ILE A 151 4.53 -27.48 -29.75
N ASN A 152 3.59 -27.58 -30.68
CA ASN A 152 3.51 -28.72 -31.59
C ASN A 152 4.62 -28.59 -32.65
N ASN A 153 5.58 -29.54 -32.66
CA ASN A 153 6.01 -30.23 -33.88
C ASN A 153 7.01 -31.38 -33.60
N SER A 154 6.50 -32.60 -33.77
CA SER A 154 7.04 -33.71 -34.59
C SER A 154 8.48 -34.25 -34.40
N ALA A 155 8.51 -35.47 -33.84
CA ALA A 155 9.23 -36.71 -34.26
C ALA A 155 10.76 -36.87 -34.13
N CYS A 156 11.14 -37.83 -33.25
CA CYS A 156 11.97 -39.05 -33.44
C CYS A 156 12.76 -39.25 -32.11
N GLY A 157 12.77 -40.36 -31.35
CA GLY A 157 12.72 -41.79 -31.63
C GLY A 157 13.77 -42.48 -30.75
N ASN A 158 13.33 -43.37 -29.84
CA ASN A 158 14.03 -44.52 -29.21
C ASN A 158 15.02 -44.36 -28.00
N ASN A 159 14.49 -44.65 -26.79
CA ASN A 159 14.89 -45.67 -25.77
C ASN A 159 16.25 -45.61 -24.98
N PRO A 160 16.43 -46.31 -23.83
CA PRO A 160 15.88 -45.99 -22.49
C PRO A 160 16.85 -46.23 -21.29
N SER A 161 16.33 -46.02 -20.06
CA SER A 161 16.69 -46.64 -18.75
C SER A 161 17.92 -46.15 -17.96
N VAL A 162 17.69 -45.70 -16.71
CA VAL A 162 18.26 -46.23 -15.45
C VAL A 162 17.29 -45.88 -14.29
N ASN A 163 16.77 -46.90 -13.62
CA ASN A 163 16.08 -46.82 -12.31
C ASN A 163 17.10 -47.11 -11.21
N GLN A 164 17.04 -46.41 -10.07
CA GLN A 164 17.56 -46.96 -8.82
C GLN A 164 16.72 -46.53 -7.61
N GLU A 165 16.07 -47.53 -7.01
CA GLU A 165 15.30 -47.52 -5.77
C GLU A 165 16.22 -47.44 -4.54
N LEU A 166 15.73 -46.88 -3.43
CA LEU A 166 16.15 -47.25 -2.07
C LEU A 166 14.99 -47.12 -1.07
N ASN A 167 14.51 -48.28 -0.59
CA ASN A 167 13.61 -48.49 0.55
C ASN A 167 14.37 -48.37 1.88
N ILE A 168 13.79 -47.77 2.94
CA ILE A 168 14.14 -48.10 4.34
C ILE A 168 12.90 -48.09 5.25
N ALA A 169 12.88 -49.05 6.17
CA ALA A 169 11.78 -49.66 6.90
C ALA A 169 11.44 -49.06 8.28
N LEU A 170 10.28 -49.50 8.81
CA LEU A 170 9.75 -49.30 10.16
C LEU A 170 10.48 -50.14 11.21
N GLY A 171 10.68 -49.58 12.41
CA GLY A 171 11.15 -50.29 13.61
C GLY A 171 10.77 -49.53 14.89
N HIS A 172 10.10 -50.24 15.79
CA HIS A 172 9.55 -49.80 17.08
C HIS A 172 10.42 -50.40 18.20
N ASP A 173 10.83 -49.64 19.21
CA ASP A 173 10.92 -50.15 20.58
C ASP A 173 11.01 -49.04 21.64
N GLY A 174 10.39 -49.27 22.80
CA GLY A 174 10.17 -48.29 23.85
C GLY A 174 11.20 -48.32 24.98
N ASN A 175 11.26 -47.23 25.77
CA ASN A 175 11.52 -47.37 27.19
C ASN A 175 10.90 -46.24 28.03
N LYS A 176 10.39 -46.65 29.18
CA LYS A 176 9.50 -45.96 30.12
C LYS A 176 10.29 -45.19 31.18
N PHE A 177 10.00 -43.90 31.39
CA PHE A 177 10.20 -43.23 32.68
C PHE A 177 9.21 -42.06 32.86
N THR A 178 8.50 -42.08 33.99
CA THR A 178 7.75 -40.97 34.62
C THR A 178 8.34 -40.80 36.04
N PRO A 179 7.97 -39.82 36.90
CA PRO A 179 7.24 -38.55 36.74
C PRO A 179 7.90 -37.35 37.49
N VAL A 180 7.68 -36.07 37.11
CA VAL A 180 7.63 -34.95 38.09
C VAL A 180 6.69 -33.83 37.59
N LYS A 181 5.79 -33.41 38.48
CA LYS A 181 4.92 -32.22 38.36
C LYS A 181 5.65 -30.97 38.86
N SER A 182 5.55 -29.86 38.13
CA SER A 182 5.71 -28.47 38.60
C SER A 182 5.07 -27.57 37.54
N SER A 183 3.85 -27.06 37.71
CA SER A 183 3.44 -25.93 38.56
C SER A 183 4.22 -24.64 38.28
N SER A 184 3.63 -23.71 37.52
CA SER A 184 3.68 -22.24 37.66
C SER A 184 3.04 -21.59 36.42
N THR A 185 1.76 -21.24 36.47
CA THR A 185 1.24 -19.88 36.78
C THR A 185 1.69 -18.81 35.78
N LEU A 186 0.99 -18.71 34.65
CA LEU A 186 0.99 -17.51 33.81
C LEU A 186 -0.41 -17.11 33.28
N ASP A 187 -1.47 -17.84 33.66
CA ASP A 187 -2.85 -17.59 33.20
C ASP A 187 -3.75 -16.90 34.23
N ASP A 188 -3.26 -16.60 35.45
CA ASP A 188 -4.10 -16.09 36.54
C ASP A 188 -4.05 -14.57 36.77
N LEU A 189 -3.33 -13.80 35.94
CA LEU A 189 -3.26 -12.33 36.11
C LEU A 189 -4.23 -11.53 35.23
N ALA A 190 -4.90 -12.16 34.26
CA ALA A 190 -5.82 -11.48 33.35
C ALA A 190 -7.27 -11.36 33.88
N SER A 191 -7.62 -12.08 34.95
CA SER A 191 -9.03 -12.31 35.29
C SER A 191 -9.61 -11.43 36.40
N ASN A 192 -8.84 -10.51 37.01
CA ASN A 192 -9.32 -9.74 38.18
C ASN A 192 -9.11 -8.22 38.10
N VAL A 193 -9.35 -7.62 36.93
CA VAL A 193 -9.66 -6.19 36.86
C VAL A 193 -11.09 -6.03 36.33
N LEU A 194 -12.06 -6.30 37.20
CA LEU A 194 -13.43 -5.80 37.03
C LEU A 194 -13.39 -4.27 37.22
N ILE A 195 -13.06 -3.53 36.16
CA ILE A 195 -13.35 -2.10 36.08
C ILE A 195 -14.87 -1.97 36.03
N SER A 196 -15.48 -1.93 37.20
CA SER A 196 -16.92 -1.73 37.41
C SER A 196 -17.26 -0.23 37.27
N GLY A 197 -16.81 0.38 36.17
CA GLY A 197 -17.40 1.60 35.65
C GLY A 197 -18.40 1.20 34.55
N PRO A 198 -19.46 1.98 34.28
CA PRO A 198 -20.25 1.76 33.09
C PRO A 198 -19.32 1.97 31.88
N LEU A 199 -18.83 0.87 31.31
CA LEU A 199 -18.31 0.86 29.95
C LEU A 199 -19.47 1.35 29.10
N ARG A 200 -19.41 2.62 28.68
CA ARG A 200 -20.42 3.16 27.76
C ARG A 200 -20.41 2.23 26.55
N PRO A 201 -21.57 1.70 26.11
CA PRO A 201 -21.62 0.98 24.84
C PRO A 201 -21.05 1.93 23.79
N MET A 202 -19.87 1.61 23.25
CA MET A 202 -19.29 2.38 22.15
C MET A 202 -20.25 2.16 20.99
N GLN A 203 -21.04 3.18 20.66
CA GLN A 203 -21.96 3.09 19.54
C GLN A 203 -21.14 3.33 18.25
N SER A 204 -20.20 2.42 17.98
CA SER A 204 -19.35 2.49 16.81
C SER A 204 -20.20 2.28 15.56
N ARG A 205 -19.90 3.03 14.50
CA ARG A 205 -20.51 2.80 13.19
C ARG A 205 -19.79 1.62 12.51
N HIS A 206 -20.54 0.67 11.96
CA HIS A 206 -20.00 -0.50 11.28
C HIS A 206 -20.16 -0.33 9.78
N ILE A 207 -19.03 -0.35 9.07
CA ILE A 207 -18.96 -0.10 7.63
C ILE A 207 -18.28 -1.28 6.96
N PHE A 208 -18.95 -1.93 6.01
CA PHE A 208 -18.32 -2.96 5.19
C PHE A 208 -17.75 -2.35 3.90
N VAL A 209 -16.54 -2.78 3.50
CA VAL A 209 -15.88 -2.31 2.27
C VAL A 209 -15.59 -3.50 1.36
N LYS A 210 -16.26 -3.55 0.19
CA LYS A 210 -16.22 -4.72 -0.71
C LYS A 210 -15.22 -4.63 -1.85
N ASP A 211 -14.58 -3.48 -2.04
CA ASP A 211 -13.71 -3.21 -3.19
C ASP A 211 -12.26 -2.95 -2.81
N THR A 212 -11.86 -3.33 -1.60
CA THR A 212 -10.50 -3.16 -1.08
C THR A 212 -10.16 -4.28 -0.10
N ALA A 213 -8.94 -4.82 -0.20
CA ALA A 213 -8.45 -5.81 0.77
C ALA A 213 -8.10 -5.18 2.12
N PHE A 214 -8.29 -5.95 3.20
CA PHE A 214 -7.95 -5.57 4.57
C PHE A 214 -6.52 -5.02 4.70
N ARG A 215 -5.53 -5.67 4.08
CA ARG A 215 -4.12 -5.25 4.17
C ARG A 215 -3.88 -3.88 3.55
N THR A 216 -4.51 -3.59 2.41
CA THR A 216 -4.43 -2.31 1.73
C THR A 216 -5.09 -1.22 2.56
N TRP A 217 -6.29 -1.48 3.11
CA TRP A 217 -7.01 -0.52 3.95
C TRP A 217 -6.27 -0.26 5.28
N LYS A 218 -5.69 -1.29 5.90
CA LYS A 218 -4.83 -1.15 7.08
C LYS A 218 -3.63 -0.22 6.80
N ALA A 219 -3.00 -0.38 5.64
CA ALA A 219 -1.92 0.51 5.22
C ALA A 219 -2.39 1.94 4.96
N LEU A 220 -3.60 2.12 4.42
CA LEU A 220 -4.22 3.44 4.27
C LEU A 220 -4.45 4.07 5.63
N CYS A 221 -5.12 3.39 6.56
CA CYS A 221 -5.35 3.89 7.91
C CYS A 221 -4.04 4.30 8.56
N PHE A 222 -3.01 3.44 8.53
CA PHE A 222 -1.69 3.79 9.06
C PHE A 222 -1.08 5.05 8.41
N TYR A 223 -1.28 5.22 7.10
CA TYR A 223 -0.88 6.44 6.39
C TYR A 223 -1.65 7.68 6.86
N LEU A 224 -2.97 7.57 7.11
CA LEU A 224 -3.76 8.71 7.60
C LEU A 224 -3.23 9.22 8.94
N TYR A 225 -2.79 8.31 9.81
CA TYR A 225 -2.24 8.67 11.12
C TYR A 225 -0.80 9.18 11.02
N THR A 226 0.05 8.54 10.21
CA THR A 226 1.51 8.75 10.30
C THR A 226 2.13 9.42 9.08
N GLY A 227 1.40 9.57 7.98
CA GLY A 227 1.92 10.03 6.69
C GLY A 227 2.88 9.05 5.99
N ARG A 228 3.10 7.86 6.57
CA ARG A 228 4.03 6.84 6.08
C ARG A 228 3.27 5.68 5.43
N VAL A 229 3.82 5.16 4.34
CA VAL A 229 3.29 3.98 3.65
C VAL A 229 4.45 3.10 3.22
N THR A 230 4.30 1.78 3.35
CA THR A 230 5.28 0.80 2.88
C THR A 230 4.63 -0.09 1.84
N PHE A 231 5.34 -0.30 0.73
CA PHE A 231 4.84 -1.10 -0.39
C PHE A 231 5.53 -2.45 -0.44
N SER A 232 4.74 -3.51 -0.62
CA SER A 232 5.22 -4.84 -1.01
C SER A 232 5.80 -4.81 -2.42
N ASP A 233 6.64 -5.79 -2.74
CA ASP A 233 7.06 -6.02 -4.11
C ASP A 233 5.89 -6.52 -4.96
N ILE A 234 5.93 -6.23 -6.26
CA ILE A 234 4.87 -6.63 -7.17
C ILE A 234 4.88 -8.17 -7.26
N LYS A 235 3.71 -8.81 -7.38
CA LYS A 235 3.57 -10.27 -7.51
C LYS A 235 4.57 -10.91 -8.49
N SER A 236 4.96 -10.18 -9.54
CA SER A 236 5.92 -10.62 -10.56
C SER A 236 7.37 -10.75 -10.08
N GLN A 237 7.72 -10.32 -8.86
CA GLN A 237 9.11 -10.29 -8.33
C GLN A 237 9.38 -11.33 -7.24
N GLY A 238 8.43 -12.23 -6.94
CA GLY A 238 8.62 -13.33 -5.99
C GLY A 238 7.91 -13.13 -4.64
N LYS A 239 7.75 -14.23 -3.90
CA LYS A 239 6.90 -14.36 -2.70
C LYS A 239 7.53 -13.62 -1.51
N ALA A 240 6.84 -12.64 -0.94
CA ALA A 240 7.24 -12.05 0.34
C ALA A 240 7.03 -13.07 1.48
N PRO A 241 7.90 -13.15 2.50
CA PRO A 241 7.75 -14.08 3.62
C PRO A 241 6.46 -13.81 4.40
N THR A 242 5.61 -14.83 4.50
CA THR A 242 4.28 -14.81 5.13
C THR A 242 4.32 -14.38 6.61
N GLY A 243 5.46 -14.59 7.30
CA GLY A 243 5.64 -14.29 8.72
C GLY A 243 5.84 -12.81 9.08
N ALA A 244 6.15 -11.93 8.12
CA ALA A 244 6.42 -10.51 8.40
C ALA A 244 5.19 -9.59 8.26
N LEU A 245 4.01 -10.16 7.95
CA LEU A 245 2.82 -9.39 7.54
C LEU A 245 1.86 -9.04 8.70
N ASN A 246 2.00 -9.71 9.86
CA ASN A 246 1.12 -9.52 11.03
C ASN A 246 1.82 -8.94 12.27
N CYS A 247 3.12 -8.62 12.22
CA CYS A 247 3.79 -7.96 13.33
C CYS A 247 3.25 -6.53 13.51
N THR A 248 2.90 -6.17 14.75
CA THR A 248 2.59 -4.79 15.17
C THR A 248 3.78 -3.85 15.05
N ASP A 249 4.99 -4.41 14.99
CA ASP A 249 6.25 -3.68 15.15
C ASP A 249 6.74 -3.04 13.85
N ASN A 250 6.12 -3.40 12.72
CA ASN A 250 6.46 -2.87 11.40
C ASN A 250 5.26 -2.17 10.75
N PRO A 251 5.49 -1.08 9.98
CA PRO A 251 4.45 -0.47 9.18
C PRO A 251 3.77 -1.50 8.27
N PRO A 252 2.42 -1.49 8.17
CA PRO A 252 1.70 -2.40 7.29
C PRO A 252 2.14 -2.22 5.83
N ARG A 253 2.32 -3.36 5.14
CA ARG A 253 2.71 -3.41 3.72
C ARG A 253 1.53 -3.75 2.84
N CYS A 254 1.45 -3.09 1.69
CA CYS A 254 0.40 -3.30 0.69
C CYS A 254 0.95 -3.24 -0.73
N SER A 255 0.19 -3.73 -1.70
CA SER A 255 0.46 -3.61 -3.12
C SER A 255 0.44 -2.13 -3.52
N PRO A 256 1.47 -1.65 -4.24
CA PRO A 256 1.46 -0.28 -4.74
C PRO A 256 0.34 -0.04 -5.76
N LYS A 257 -0.12 -1.07 -6.48
CA LYS A 257 -1.25 -0.96 -7.42
C LYS A 257 -2.57 -0.73 -6.69
N SER A 258 -2.82 -1.55 -5.68
CA SER A 258 -4.04 -1.46 -4.87
C SER A 258 -4.10 -0.16 -4.10
N MET A 259 -2.96 0.26 -3.53
CA MET A 259 -2.88 1.56 -2.87
C MET A 259 -3.06 2.72 -3.85
N TYR A 260 -2.56 2.63 -5.08
CA TYR A 260 -2.81 3.66 -6.09
C TYR A 260 -4.31 3.77 -6.41
N ARG A 261 -4.98 2.65 -6.67
CA ARG A 261 -6.44 2.59 -6.92
C ARG A 261 -7.22 3.21 -5.76
N LEU A 262 -6.91 2.79 -4.55
CA LEU A 262 -7.59 3.26 -3.34
C LEU A 262 -7.33 4.74 -3.09
N ALA A 263 -6.07 5.19 -3.14
CA ALA A 263 -5.71 6.58 -2.92
C ALA A 263 -6.33 7.51 -3.98
N TYR A 264 -6.41 7.06 -5.23
CA TYR A 264 -7.12 7.78 -6.29
C TYR A 264 -8.62 7.87 -5.98
N LYS A 265 -9.26 6.76 -5.60
CA LYS A 265 -10.68 6.71 -5.22
C LYS A 265 -11.02 7.68 -4.08
N VAL A 266 -10.20 7.72 -3.03
CA VAL A 266 -10.47 8.56 -1.85
C VAL A 266 -9.89 9.98 -1.95
N GLY A 267 -9.32 10.36 -3.11
CA GLY A 267 -8.83 11.72 -3.34
C GLY A 267 -7.51 12.08 -2.62
N LEU A 268 -6.68 11.09 -2.27
CA LEU A 268 -5.39 11.30 -1.61
C LEU A 268 -4.24 11.35 -2.64
N GLU A 269 -4.11 12.46 -3.35
CA GLU A 269 -3.17 12.63 -4.48
C GLU A 269 -1.69 12.40 -4.11
N SER A 270 -1.28 12.85 -2.92
CA SER A 270 0.09 12.66 -2.42
C SER A 270 0.41 11.17 -2.21
N LEU A 271 -0.56 10.40 -1.71
CA LEU A 271 -0.43 8.95 -1.54
C LEU A 271 -0.48 8.22 -2.90
N ALA A 272 -1.37 8.63 -3.80
CA ALA A 272 -1.43 8.09 -5.16
C ALA A 272 -0.10 8.32 -5.90
N SER A 273 0.50 9.50 -5.76
CA SER A 273 1.82 9.81 -6.34
C SER A 273 2.95 8.95 -5.76
N LYS A 274 2.94 8.72 -4.43
CA LYS A 274 3.89 7.79 -3.77
C LYS A 274 3.73 6.37 -4.29
N ALA A 275 2.49 5.91 -4.46
CA ALA A 275 2.17 4.59 -5.00
C ALA A 275 2.61 4.45 -6.47
N LEU A 276 2.34 5.44 -7.32
CA LEU A 276 2.78 5.46 -8.71
C LEU A 276 4.30 5.37 -8.83
N LYS A 277 5.03 6.16 -8.03
CA LYS A 277 6.50 6.11 -7.98
C LYS A 277 6.99 4.72 -7.57
N ALA A 278 6.28 4.06 -6.67
CA ALA A 278 6.59 2.71 -6.22
C ALA A 278 6.28 1.64 -7.28
N ILE A 279 5.24 1.84 -8.12
CA ILE A 279 4.96 1.02 -9.31
C ILE A 279 6.11 1.20 -10.31
N SER A 280 6.41 2.44 -10.69
CA SER A 280 7.45 2.79 -11.67
C SER A 280 8.81 2.17 -11.34
N LYS A 281 9.24 2.27 -10.08
CA LYS A 281 10.51 1.68 -9.61
C LYS A 281 10.60 0.16 -9.73
N ARG A 282 9.46 -0.53 -9.80
CA ARG A 282 9.38 -2.00 -9.84
C ARG A 282 9.06 -2.53 -11.23
N LEU A 283 8.94 -1.65 -12.22
CA LEU A 283 8.88 -2.04 -13.62
C LEU A 283 10.27 -2.49 -14.10
N THR A 284 10.32 -3.68 -14.69
CA THR A 284 11.54 -4.31 -15.20
C THR A 284 11.29 -4.82 -16.62
N GLN A 285 12.38 -5.09 -17.35
CA GLN A 285 12.32 -5.68 -18.69
C GLN A 285 11.56 -7.03 -18.75
N THR A 286 11.40 -7.73 -17.63
CA THR A 286 10.73 -9.03 -17.56
C THR A 286 9.24 -8.94 -17.23
N ASN A 287 8.78 -7.88 -16.56
CA ASN A 287 7.36 -7.75 -16.18
C ASN A 287 6.59 -6.74 -17.03
N ILE A 288 7.27 -5.80 -17.70
CA ILE A 288 6.61 -4.64 -18.31
C ILE A 288 5.55 -4.98 -19.36
N ILE A 289 5.79 -6.02 -20.17
CA ILE A 289 4.85 -6.48 -21.19
C ILE A 289 3.61 -7.10 -20.54
N HIS A 290 3.82 -7.86 -19.46
CA HIS A 290 2.72 -8.43 -18.70
C HIS A 290 1.87 -7.32 -18.06
N GLU A 291 2.51 -6.35 -17.41
CA GLU A 291 1.87 -5.20 -16.77
C GLU A 291 1.00 -4.40 -17.75
N LEU A 292 1.55 -4.04 -18.92
CA LEU A 292 0.80 -3.33 -19.97
C LEU A 292 -0.43 -4.10 -20.44
N SER A 293 -0.41 -5.43 -20.36
CA SER A 293 -1.55 -6.27 -20.76
C SER A 293 -2.65 -6.40 -19.70
N LEU A 294 -2.40 -5.96 -18.47
CA LEU A 294 -3.40 -5.96 -17.40
C LEU A 294 -4.44 -4.86 -17.59
N VAL A 295 -5.55 -4.93 -16.84
CA VAL A 295 -6.64 -3.94 -16.90
C VAL A 295 -6.25 -2.60 -16.26
N LEU A 296 -5.34 -2.59 -15.29
CA LEU A 296 -5.01 -1.39 -14.52
C LEU A 296 -4.60 -0.18 -15.39
N PRO A 297 -3.69 -0.30 -16.37
CA PRO A 297 -3.31 0.80 -17.25
C PRO A 297 -4.49 1.35 -18.08
N SER A 298 -5.51 0.53 -18.37
CA SER A 298 -6.71 0.99 -19.10
C SER A 298 -7.54 1.99 -18.30
N ARG A 299 -7.57 1.85 -16.96
CA ARG A 299 -8.38 2.67 -16.05
C ARG A 299 -7.65 3.92 -15.58
N TYR A 300 -6.33 3.87 -15.56
CA TYR A 300 -5.48 4.93 -15.00
C TYR A 300 -4.46 5.38 -16.06
N PRO A 301 -4.77 6.43 -16.84
CA PRO A 301 -3.90 6.89 -17.93
C PRO A 301 -2.47 7.20 -17.47
N LEU A 302 -2.29 7.72 -16.26
CA LEU A 302 -0.97 8.03 -15.72
C LEU A 302 -0.11 6.78 -15.48
N ILE A 303 -0.73 5.65 -15.10
CA ILE A 303 -0.04 4.35 -15.01
C ILE A 303 0.37 3.91 -16.40
N LEU A 304 -0.55 3.96 -17.39
CA LEU A 304 -0.23 3.59 -18.77
C LEU A 304 0.94 4.39 -19.33
N GLN A 305 0.97 5.71 -19.13
CA GLN A 305 2.08 6.54 -19.59
C GLN A 305 3.40 6.15 -18.91
N THR A 306 3.38 5.90 -17.60
CA THR A 306 4.56 5.47 -16.83
C THR A 306 5.10 4.13 -17.32
N GLU A 307 4.21 3.18 -17.61
CA GLU A 307 4.59 1.87 -18.15
C GLU A 307 5.12 1.96 -19.58
N LEU A 308 4.51 2.79 -20.44
CA LEU A 308 5.01 3.01 -21.80
C LEU A 308 6.38 3.71 -21.81
N ASP A 309 6.64 4.64 -20.89
CA ASP A 309 7.96 5.26 -20.72
C ASP A 309 9.01 4.24 -20.31
N ALA A 310 8.68 3.36 -19.36
CA ALA A 310 9.56 2.29 -18.95
C ALA A 310 9.78 1.26 -20.06
N LEU A 311 8.76 0.97 -20.89
CA LEU A 311 8.87 0.05 -22.02
C LEU A 311 9.85 0.62 -23.04
N PHE A 312 9.67 1.88 -23.39
CA PHE A 312 10.52 2.57 -24.36
C PHE A 312 11.97 2.67 -23.86
N SER A 313 12.17 2.94 -22.58
CA SER A 313 13.50 2.97 -21.96
C SER A 313 14.22 1.61 -21.98
N ASN A 314 13.46 0.50 -22.06
CA ASN A 314 13.99 -0.86 -22.10
C ASN A 314 13.82 -1.54 -23.48
N ILE A 315 13.49 -0.77 -24.53
CA ILE A 315 13.17 -1.31 -25.85
C ILE A 315 14.32 -2.13 -26.46
N ASP A 316 15.55 -1.81 -26.07
CA ASP A 316 16.74 -2.50 -26.56
C ASP A 316 17.04 -3.84 -25.87
N SER A 317 16.38 -4.12 -24.75
CA SER A 317 16.54 -5.36 -24.00
C SER A 317 16.13 -6.57 -24.83
N VAL A 318 16.93 -7.64 -24.75
CA VAL A 318 16.67 -8.92 -25.44
C VAL A 318 15.30 -9.49 -25.06
N VAL A 319 14.92 -9.37 -23.78
CA VAL A 319 13.64 -9.89 -23.27
C VAL A 319 12.46 -9.11 -23.85
N VAL A 320 12.56 -7.78 -23.92
CA VAL A 320 11.51 -6.93 -24.48
C VAL A 320 11.38 -7.18 -25.98
N LYS A 321 12.50 -7.26 -26.72
CA LYS A 321 12.51 -7.54 -28.16
C LYS A 321 11.84 -8.87 -28.51
N SER A 322 12.04 -9.91 -27.71
CA SER A 322 11.43 -11.22 -27.96
C SER A 322 9.95 -11.29 -27.54
N THR A 323 9.54 -10.56 -26.51
CA THR A 323 8.17 -10.64 -25.96
C THR A 323 7.20 -9.62 -26.55
N LEU A 324 7.67 -8.45 -27.00
CA LEU A 324 6.84 -7.38 -27.56
C LEU A 324 5.98 -7.82 -28.78
N PRO A 325 6.48 -8.63 -29.74
CA PRO A 325 5.65 -9.13 -30.83
C PRO A 325 4.44 -9.94 -30.34
N SER A 326 4.59 -10.71 -29.25
CA SER A 326 3.49 -11.47 -28.67
C SER A 326 2.40 -10.56 -28.08
N LEU A 327 2.79 -9.43 -27.48
CA LEU A 327 1.84 -8.42 -27.01
C LEU A 327 1.02 -7.87 -28.17
N PHE A 328 1.66 -7.48 -29.27
CA PHE A 328 0.96 -6.94 -30.44
C PHE A 328 0.05 -7.98 -31.09
N ALA A 329 0.45 -9.25 -31.13
CA ALA A 329 -0.41 -10.34 -31.59
C ALA A 329 -1.67 -10.49 -30.72
N ARG A 330 -1.54 -10.39 -29.38
CA ARG A 330 -2.69 -10.41 -28.45
C ARG A 330 -3.61 -9.20 -28.64
N ILE A 331 -3.05 -8.02 -28.87
CA ILE A 331 -3.82 -6.81 -29.22
C ILE A 331 -4.60 -7.02 -30.52
N ALA A 332 -3.94 -7.53 -31.57
CA ALA A 332 -4.58 -7.76 -32.86
C ALA A 332 -5.72 -8.80 -32.81
N LYS A 333 -5.63 -9.76 -31.89
CA LYS A 333 -6.69 -10.73 -31.59
C LYS A 333 -7.85 -10.17 -30.76
N GLY A 334 -7.74 -8.94 -30.25
CA GLY A 334 -8.75 -8.32 -29.39
C GLY A 334 -8.72 -8.80 -27.93
N GLU A 335 -7.65 -9.46 -27.50
CA GLU A 335 -7.53 -9.99 -26.13
C GLU A 335 -7.20 -8.90 -25.09
N ILE A 336 -6.77 -7.72 -25.56
CA ILE A 336 -6.37 -6.59 -24.72
C ILE A 336 -7.28 -5.40 -25.07
N PRO A 337 -8.33 -5.12 -24.27
CA PRO A 337 -9.34 -4.11 -24.59
C PRO A 337 -8.77 -2.71 -24.82
N HIS A 338 -7.72 -2.34 -24.08
CA HIS A 338 -7.01 -1.07 -24.21
C HIS A 338 -5.81 -1.12 -25.15
N GLY A 339 -5.71 -2.15 -25.98
CA GLY A 339 -4.58 -2.37 -26.90
C GLY A 339 -4.34 -1.20 -27.85
N ALA A 340 -5.40 -0.51 -28.30
CA ALA A 340 -5.27 0.70 -29.11
C ALA A 340 -4.48 1.81 -28.39
N GLY A 341 -4.75 2.03 -27.10
CA GLY A 341 -4.05 3.03 -26.28
C GLY A 341 -2.57 2.69 -26.11
N ILE A 342 -2.24 1.41 -25.96
CA ILE A 342 -0.85 0.93 -25.91
C ILE A 342 -0.15 1.21 -27.24
N MET A 343 -0.77 0.83 -28.37
CA MET A 343 -0.20 1.01 -29.70
C MET A 343 0.04 2.49 -30.04
N ILE A 344 -0.95 3.35 -29.77
CA ILE A 344 -0.84 4.79 -29.99
C ILE A 344 0.28 5.37 -29.13
N GLY A 345 0.26 5.11 -27.82
CA GLY A 345 1.27 5.68 -26.91
C GLY A 345 2.68 5.13 -27.14
N PHE A 346 2.82 3.90 -27.63
CA PHE A 346 4.10 3.36 -28.09
C PHE A 346 4.58 4.06 -29.36
N TYR A 347 3.71 4.19 -30.37
CA TYR A 347 4.04 4.83 -31.64
C TYR A 347 4.40 6.31 -31.47
N GLU A 348 3.70 7.04 -30.59
CA GLU A 348 4.03 8.42 -30.23
C GLU A 348 5.45 8.56 -29.68
N ARG A 349 5.91 7.61 -28.85
CA ARG A 349 7.27 7.61 -28.30
C ARG A 349 8.32 7.34 -29.36
N VAL A 350 8.04 6.41 -30.28
CA VAL A 350 8.88 6.15 -31.46
C VAL A 350 8.98 7.40 -32.32
N LEU A 351 7.85 8.03 -32.66
CA LEU A 351 7.83 9.26 -33.45
C LEU A 351 8.63 10.37 -32.77
N LYS A 352 8.42 10.57 -31.47
CA LYS A 352 9.14 11.58 -30.71
C LYS A 352 10.65 11.32 -30.76
N ALA A 353 11.10 10.10 -30.51
CA ALA A 353 12.53 9.77 -30.53
C ALA A 353 13.18 9.98 -31.90
N HIS A 354 12.48 9.65 -32.99
CA HIS A 354 13.07 9.68 -34.34
C HIS A 354 12.88 11.00 -35.11
N TYR A 355 11.83 11.77 -34.83
CA TYR A 355 11.48 12.96 -35.63
C TYR A 355 11.70 14.30 -34.92
N THR A 356 11.86 14.36 -33.60
CA THR A 356 12.20 15.64 -32.93
C THR A 356 13.68 16.03 -33.08
N VAL A 357 14.53 15.14 -33.57
CA VAL A 357 15.95 15.43 -33.86
C VAL A 357 16.10 16.25 -35.15
N THR A 358 15.13 16.21 -36.06
CA THR A 358 15.26 16.83 -37.39
C THR A 358 15.01 18.35 -37.41
N THR A 359 14.28 18.90 -36.43
CA THR A 359 13.94 20.34 -36.41
C THR A 359 15.01 21.24 -35.78
N ALA A 360 16.02 20.68 -35.10
CA ALA A 360 17.13 21.46 -34.53
C ALA A 360 18.33 21.65 -35.49
N GLY A 361 18.39 20.91 -36.61
CA GLY A 361 19.56 20.86 -37.50
C GLY A 361 19.45 21.64 -38.83
N LYS A 362 18.32 22.27 -39.14
CA LYS A 362 18.11 22.98 -40.43
C LYS A 362 17.84 24.47 -40.24
N GLY A 363 18.73 25.17 -39.54
CA GLY A 363 18.60 26.60 -39.30
C GLY A 363 19.94 27.32 -39.24
N ASN A 364 20.82 27.15 -40.24
CA ASN A 364 21.88 28.13 -40.54
C ASN A 364 22.69 27.81 -41.80
N VAL A 365 22.08 27.88 -43.00
CA VAL A 365 22.84 28.19 -44.23
C VAL A 365 21.93 28.96 -45.18
N PHE A 366 21.72 30.24 -44.91
CA PHE A 366 21.40 31.24 -45.94
C PHE A 366 21.98 32.57 -45.48
N LYS A 367 23.32 32.70 -45.58
CA LYS A 367 23.93 34.03 -45.68
C LYS A 367 23.98 34.39 -47.15
N SER A 368 23.12 35.35 -47.47
CA SER A 368 23.04 36.12 -48.70
C SER A 368 24.41 36.56 -49.21
N SER A 369 24.75 36.14 -50.42
CA SER A 369 25.69 36.87 -51.27
C SER A 369 24.88 37.89 -52.07
N SER A 370 24.95 39.17 -51.68
CA SER A 370 24.60 40.29 -52.57
C SER A 370 25.13 41.59 -51.98
N LYS A 371 26.37 41.94 -52.36
CA LYS A 371 26.78 43.17 -53.04
C LYS A 371 28.28 43.40 -52.88
#